data_AF-A0A7S3GH22-F1
#
_entry.id   AF-A0A7S3GH22-F1
#
_cell.length_a   1.000
_cell.length_b   1.000
_cell.length_c   1.000
_cell.angle_alpha   90.00
_cell.angle_beta   90.00
_cell.angle_gamma   90.00
#
_symmetry.space_group_name_H-M   'P 1'
#
loop_
_entity.id
_entity.type
_entity.pdbx_description
1 polymer ?
#
loop_
_entity_poly.entity_id
_entity_poly.type
_entity_poly.pdbx_seq_one_letter_code
_entity_poly.pdbx_strand_id
1 'polypeptide(L)'
;MALALSTIAGGSVAGIASLLAYYAYFKRATSKGVKTSGVQPVFPLGTLHVLAKDYLDGLDELAYRKADESGIASFWLFHTQFVTVIHQEDVKEVLLSTNYRNPHIPRFSEHLRRIGGRNGLVSLNDNKWKAHRRMMSRAFHYDHLRNMTADMSRLAYRFVQSLHTKAEAG
;
A
#
# COMPACT_ATOMS: atom_id res chain seq x y z
N MET A 1 -37.11 -14.57 36.02
CA MET A 1 -35.87 -13.76 35.98
C MET A 1 -34.56 -14.58 35.81
N ALA A 2 -34.56 -15.92 35.91
CA ALA A 2 -33.34 -16.73 35.76
C ALA A 2 -32.94 -17.03 34.29
N LEU A 3 -33.88 -17.03 33.35
CA LEU A 3 -33.64 -17.37 31.93
C LEU A 3 -33.03 -16.23 31.10
N ALA A 4 -33.05 -14.99 31.58
CA ALA A 4 -32.48 -13.84 30.87
C ALA A 4 -30.96 -13.70 31.10
N LEU A 5 -30.44 -14.18 32.23
CA LEU A 5 -29.02 -14.12 32.57
C LEU A 5 -28.19 -15.17 31.83
N SER A 6 -28.76 -16.35 31.51
CA SER A 6 -28.08 -17.39 30.74
C SER A 6 -27.83 -16.99 29.27
N THR A 7 -28.70 -16.18 28.69
CA THR A 7 -28.61 -15.75 27.28
C THR A 7 -27.57 -14.63 27.10
N ILE A 8 -27.46 -13.72 28.07
CA ILE A 8 -26.44 -12.66 28.09
C ILE A 8 -25.04 -13.25 28.37
N ALA A 9 -24.97 -14.25 29.26
CA ALA A 9 -23.73 -14.99 29.50
C ALA A 9 -23.30 -15.81 28.27
N GLY A 10 -24.24 -16.47 27.57
CA GLY A 10 -23.96 -17.24 26.35
C GLY A 10 -23.44 -16.38 25.19
N GLY A 11 -23.99 -15.16 25.00
CA GLY A 11 -23.52 -14.22 23.99
C GLY A 11 -22.11 -13.69 24.26
N SER A 12 -21.78 -13.47 25.54
CA SER A 12 -20.46 -12.99 25.97
C SER A 12 -19.39 -14.08 25.82
N VAL A 13 -19.71 -15.32 26.17
CA VAL A 13 -18.80 -16.48 26.01
C VAL A 13 -18.57 -16.80 24.54
N ALA A 14 -19.60 -16.71 23.69
CA ALA A 14 -19.46 -16.88 22.24
C ALA A 14 -18.59 -15.77 21.61
N GLY A 15 -18.74 -14.52 22.08
CA GLY A 15 -17.90 -13.40 21.67
C GLY A 15 -16.43 -13.59 22.07
N ILE A 16 -16.17 -14.00 23.31
CA ILE A 16 -14.82 -14.29 23.82
C ILE A 16 -14.20 -15.49 23.08
N ALA A 17 -14.96 -16.56 22.84
CA ALA A 17 -14.50 -17.72 22.08
C ALA A 17 -14.16 -17.35 20.62
N SER A 18 -14.97 -16.49 20.00
CA SER A 18 -14.69 -15.97 18.65
C SER A 18 -13.45 -15.09 18.60
N LEU A 19 -13.23 -14.24 19.62
CA LEU A 19 -12.02 -13.44 19.76
C LEU A 19 -10.78 -14.29 20.02
N LEU A 20 -10.88 -15.34 20.85
CA LEU A 20 -9.80 -16.29 21.09
C LEU A 20 -9.48 -17.13 19.86
N ALA A 21 -10.50 -17.58 19.11
CA ALA A 21 -10.32 -18.26 17.84
C ALA A 21 -9.66 -17.34 16.79
N TYR A 22 -10.07 -16.07 16.74
CA TYR A 22 -9.46 -15.07 15.87
C TYR A 22 -8.01 -14.73 16.28
N TYR A 23 -7.72 -14.67 17.58
CA TYR A 23 -6.36 -14.53 18.11
C TYR A 23 -5.49 -15.74 17.79
N ALA A 24 -6.01 -16.97 17.94
CA ALA A 24 -5.31 -18.20 17.57
C ALA A 24 -5.06 -18.28 16.05
N TYR A 25 -6.05 -17.88 15.24
CA TYR A 25 -5.88 -17.72 13.79
C TYR A 25 -4.78 -16.71 13.46
N PHE A 26 -4.81 -15.54 14.09
CA PHE A 26 -3.80 -14.50 13.90
C PHE A 26 -2.39 -14.99 14.26
N LYS A 27 -2.23 -15.64 15.41
CA LYS A 27 -0.95 -16.25 15.86
C LYS A 27 -0.48 -17.36 14.92
N ARG A 28 -1.40 -18.12 14.33
CA ARG A 28 -1.09 -19.15 13.33
C ARG A 28 -0.72 -18.54 11.97
N ALA A 29 -1.33 -17.42 11.60
CA ALA A 29 -1.00 -16.70 10.39
C ALA A 29 0.39 -16.06 10.48
N THR A 30 0.74 -15.47 11.63
CA THR A 30 2.04 -14.84 11.88
C THR A 30 3.19 -15.85 12.03
N SER A 31 2.91 -17.11 12.32
CA SER A 31 3.92 -18.18 12.46
C SER A 31 4.18 -18.99 11.19
N LYS A 32 3.42 -18.79 10.12
CA LYS A 32 3.65 -19.49 8.84
C LYS A 32 4.83 -18.87 8.08
N GLY A 33 6.01 -19.42 8.34
CA GLY A 33 7.10 -19.63 7.37
C GLY A 33 7.93 -18.43 6.89
N VAL A 34 7.42 -17.20 6.99
CA VAL A 34 8.21 -16.00 6.63
C VAL A 34 8.80 -15.43 7.91
N LYS A 35 10.14 -15.35 7.98
CA LYS A 35 10.83 -14.73 9.11
C LYS A 35 10.32 -13.30 9.32
N THR A 36 9.83 -13.00 10.51
CA THR A 36 9.38 -11.65 10.88
C THR A 36 10.58 -10.81 11.31
N SER A 37 10.51 -9.51 11.07
CA SER A 37 11.55 -8.54 11.42
C SER A 37 11.64 -8.30 12.93
N GLY A 38 11.78 -9.35 13.74
CA GLY A 38 11.98 -9.28 15.20
C GLY A 38 10.88 -8.60 16.04
N VAL A 39 9.95 -7.86 15.42
CA VAL A 39 8.89 -7.10 16.08
C VAL A 39 7.64 -7.97 16.10
N GLN A 40 7.17 -8.26 17.33
CA GLN A 40 5.99 -9.06 17.54
C GLN A 40 4.73 -8.24 17.21
N PRO A 41 3.85 -8.71 16.33
CA PRO A 41 2.66 -7.97 15.96
C PRO A 41 1.63 -7.98 17.11
N VAL A 42 1.08 -6.82 17.44
CA VAL A 42 0.10 -6.65 18.51
C VAL A 42 -1.31 -6.83 17.96
N PHE A 43 -2.10 -7.73 18.55
CA PHE A 43 -3.50 -7.89 18.16
C PHE A 43 -4.33 -6.65 18.53
N PRO A 44 -5.25 -6.14 17.67
CA PRO A 44 -5.57 -6.55 16.29
C PRO A 44 -4.83 -5.73 15.21
N LEU A 45 -4.04 -4.73 15.61
CA LEU A 45 -3.47 -3.72 14.71
C LEU A 45 -2.16 -4.15 14.04
N GLY A 46 -1.57 -5.27 14.47
CA GLY A 46 -0.25 -5.72 14.07
C GLY A 46 0.84 -4.77 14.55
N THR A 47 1.66 -4.31 13.61
CA THR A 47 2.82 -3.43 13.85
C THR A 47 2.47 -1.95 13.65
N LEU A 48 1.19 -1.63 13.46
CA LEU A 48 0.73 -0.26 13.23
C LEU A 48 1.14 0.69 14.36
N HIS A 49 1.29 0.19 15.59
CA HIS A 49 1.73 0.98 16.74
C HIS A 49 3.12 1.63 16.55
N VAL A 50 4.00 1.01 15.75
CA VAL A 50 5.31 1.58 15.39
C VAL A 50 5.14 2.67 14.33
N LEU A 51 4.24 2.46 13.36
CA LEU A 51 3.93 3.43 12.30
C LEU A 51 3.10 4.64 12.76
N ALA A 52 2.36 4.50 13.86
CA ALA A 52 1.43 5.52 14.34
C ALA A 52 2.10 6.68 15.11
N LYS A 53 3.33 6.50 15.60
CA LYS A 53 4.08 7.57 16.29
C LYS A 53 4.69 8.54 15.29
N ASP A 54 5.46 8.00 14.35
CA ASP A 54 5.97 8.70 13.18
C ASP A 54 6.00 7.69 12.03
N TYR A 55 5.36 8.05 10.92
CA TYR A 55 5.21 7.16 9.78
C TYR A 55 6.55 6.88 9.10
N LEU A 56 7.41 7.89 8.97
CA LEU A 56 8.68 7.75 8.26
C LEU A 56 9.70 7.01 9.12
N ASP A 57 9.83 7.40 10.38
CA ASP A 57 10.76 6.73 11.30
C ASP A 57 10.33 5.30 11.60
N GLY A 58 9.01 5.06 11.70
CA GLY A 58 8.45 3.73 11.90
C GLY A 58 8.64 2.82 10.68
N LEU A 59 8.57 3.38 9.46
CA LEU A 59 8.91 2.63 8.25
C LEU A 59 10.40 2.31 8.19
N ASP A 60 11.28 3.28 8.50
CA ASP A 60 12.72 3.05 8.53
C ASP A 60 13.11 1.97 9.56
N GLU A 61 12.47 1.99 10.73
CA GLU A 61 12.67 0.99 11.76
C GLU A 61 12.28 -0.42 11.29
N LEU A 62 11.10 -0.54 10.67
CA LEU A 62 10.54 -1.83 10.25
C LEU A 62 11.17 -2.36 8.98
N ALA A 63 11.56 -1.48 8.06
CA ALA A 63 12.14 -1.85 6.77
C ALA A 63 13.65 -2.09 6.89
N TYR A 64 14.41 -1.13 7.44
CA TYR A 64 15.88 -1.16 7.39
C TYR A 64 16.51 -1.66 8.69
N ARG A 65 16.14 -1.10 9.84
CA ARG A 65 16.83 -1.39 11.11
C ARG A 65 16.56 -2.79 11.66
N LYS A 66 15.47 -3.42 11.21
CA LYS A 66 15.05 -4.77 11.63
C LYS A 66 15.10 -5.79 10.48
N ALA A 67 15.79 -5.45 9.39
CA ALA A 67 16.04 -6.40 8.31
C ALA A 67 16.93 -7.55 8.80
N ASP A 68 16.63 -8.78 8.36
CA ASP A 68 17.49 -9.94 8.58
C ASP A 68 18.86 -9.72 7.88
N GLU A 69 19.84 -10.58 8.16
CA GLU A 69 21.14 -10.58 7.47
C GLU A 69 21.01 -10.69 5.95
N SER A 70 19.87 -11.24 5.48
CA SER A 70 19.47 -11.32 4.07
C SER A 70 18.69 -10.11 3.57
N GLY A 71 18.65 -8.97 4.28
CA GLY A 71 18.00 -7.72 3.86
C GLY A 71 16.49 -7.81 3.58
N ILE A 72 15.83 -8.84 4.13
CA ILE A 72 14.38 -9.03 4.06
C ILE A 72 13.81 -8.75 5.45
N ALA A 73 12.79 -7.90 5.50
CA ALA A 73 12.00 -7.67 6.69
C ALA A 73 10.54 -8.03 6.41
N SER A 74 9.85 -8.66 7.37
CA SER A 74 8.40 -8.83 7.25
C SER A 74 7.68 -8.35 8.50
N PHE A 75 6.66 -7.54 8.28
CA PHE A 75 5.83 -6.99 9.35
C PHE A 75 4.35 -7.16 9.01
N TRP A 76 3.53 -7.23 10.04
CA TRP A 76 2.09 -7.36 9.88
C TRP A 76 1.41 -6.01 10.03
N LEU A 77 0.48 -5.72 9.13
CA LEU A 77 -0.40 -4.57 9.21
C LEU A 77 -1.85 -5.05 9.21
N PHE A 78 -2.54 -4.87 10.33
CA PHE A 78 -3.85 -5.48 10.60
C PHE A 78 -3.85 -7.00 10.38
N HIS A 79 -4.27 -7.45 9.20
CA HIS A 79 -4.49 -8.85 8.81
C HIS A 79 -3.72 -9.21 7.53
N THR A 80 -2.91 -8.28 7.01
CA THR A 80 -2.11 -8.47 5.80
C THR A 80 -0.63 -8.41 6.17
N GLN A 81 0.13 -9.38 5.71
CA GLN A 81 1.57 -9.39 5.87
C GLN A 81 2.22 -8.56 4.76
N PHE A 82 3.13 -7.67 5.15
CA PHE A 82 3.98 -6.91 4.23
C PHE A 82 5.39 -7.44 4.34
N VAL A 83 6.02 -7.64 3.19
CA VAL A 83 7.43 -8.04 3.07
C VAL A 83 8.16 -6.89 2.39
N THR A 84 9.21 -6.42 3.05
CA THR A 84 10.14 -5.42 2.56
C THR A 84 11.40 -6.14 2.12
N VAL A 85 11.92 -5.73 0.97
CA VAL A 85 13.08 -6.31 0.34
C VAL A 85 14.03 -5.16 0.03
N ILE A 86 15.25 -5.22 0.54
CA ILE A 86 16.23 -4.13 0.41
C ILE A 86 17.34 -4.48 -0.58
N HIS A 87 17.76 -5.75 -0.67
CA HIS A 87 18.82 -6.12 -1.60
C HIS A 87 18.39 -5.95 -3.04
N GLN A 88 19.32 -5.41 -3.84
CA GLN A 88 19.09 -5.07 -5.23
C GLN A 88 18.61 -6.27 -6.06
N GLU A 89 19.21 -7.45 -5.86
CA GLU A 89 18.87 -8.64 -6.67
C GLU A 89 17.46 -9.13 -6.40
N ASP A 90 17.03 -9.13 -5.14
CA ASP A 90 15.68 -9.52 -4.75
C ASP A 90 14.65 -8.47 -5.19
N VAL A 91 14.98 -7.17 -5.09
CA VAL A 91 14.13 -6.08 -5.60
C VAL A 91 13.94 -6.23 -7.11
N LYS A 92 15.02 -6.53 -7.85
CA LYS A 92 14.96 -6.75 -9.29
C LYS A 92 14.06 -7.93 -9.63
N GLU A 93 14.22 -9.06 -8.94
CA GLU A 93 13.39 -10.25 -9.13
C GLU A 93 11.90 -9.94 -8.90
N VAL A 94 11.57 -9.29 -7.79
CA VAL A 94 10.19 -8.90 -7.46
C VAL A 94 9.60 -7.94 -8.50
N LEU A 95 10.37 -6.93 -8.94
CA LEU A 95 9.90 -5.95 -9.92
C LEU A 95 9.77 -6.51 -11.34
N LEU A 96 10.62 -7.47 -11.73
CA LEU A 96 10.59 -8.13 -13.04
C LEU A 96 9.57 -9.27 -13.09
N SER A 97 9.16 -9.81 -11.94
CA SER A 97 8.16 -10.87 -11.84
C SER A 97 6.81 -10.43 -12.44
N THR A 98 6.60 -10.79 -13.70
CA THR A 98 5.40 -10.37 -14.46
C THR A 98 4.17 -11.19 -14.06
N ASN A 99 4.37 -12.35 -13.43
CA ASN A 99 3.33 -13.33 -13.12
C ASN A 99 2.60 -13.09 -11.79
N TYR A 100 3.16 -12.27 -10.88
CA TYR A 100 2.63 -12.06 -9.53
C TYR A 100 2.13 -10.64 -9.27
N ARG A 101 1.88 -9.86 -10.33
CA ARG A 101 1.32 -8.51 -10.18
C ARG A 101 -0.17 -8.61 -9.85
N ASN A 102 -0.48 -8.80 -8.57
CA ASN A 102 -1.82 -8.61 -8.04
C ASN A 102 -1.97 -7.18 -7.51
N PRO A 103 -2.55 -6.23 -8.26
CA PRO A 103 -2.77 -4.87 -7.78
C PRO A 103 -3.92 -4.78 -6.77
N HIS A 104 -4.54 -5.90 -6.37
CA HIS A 104 -5.46 -5.93 -5.25
C HIS A 104 -4.70 -5.77 -3.93
N ILE A 105 -4.22 -4.56 -3.68
CA ILE A 105 -4.02 -4.08 -2.32
C ILE A 105 -5.44 -3.96 -1.75
N PRO A 106 -5.84 -4.79 -0.78
CA PRO A 106 -7.19 -4.76 -0.24
C PRO A 106 -7.51 -3.34 0.23
N ARG A 107 -8.71 -2.85 -0.10
CA ARG A 107 -9.24 -1.51 0.21
C ARG A 107 -8.66 -0.35 -0.63
N PHE A 108 -7.38 -0.34 -1.01
CA PHE A 108 -6.82 0.74 -1.87
C PHE A 108 -7.39 0.73 -3.28
N SER A 109 -7.63 -0.45 -3.86
CA SER A 109 -8.16 -0.57 -5.22
C SER A 109 -9.54 0.09 -5.38
N GLU A 110 -10.36 0.12 -4.32
CA GLU A 110 -11.69 0.74 -4.36
C GLU A 110 -11.60 2.27 -4.37
N HIS A 111 -10.71 2.84 -3.55
CA HIS A 111 -10.44 4.27 -3.55
C HIS A 111 -9.83 4.73 -4.88
N LEU A 112 -8.87 3.97 -5.42
CA LEU A 112 -8.27 4.25 -6.73
C LEU A 112 -9.29 4.14 -7.87
N ARG A 113 -10.24 3.19 -7.78
CA ARG A 113 -11.34 3.07 -8.75
C ARG A 113 -12.32 4.25 -8.70
N ARG A 114 -12.54 4.83 -7.52
CA ARG A 114 -13.39 6.03 -7.35
C ARG A 114 -12.74 7.28 -7.92
N ILE A 115 -11.42 7.42 -7.80
CA ILE A 115 -10.67 8.60 -8.29
C ILE A 115 -10.36 8.48 -9.79
N GLY A 116 -9.81 7.34 -10.22
CA GLY A 116 -9.30 7.13 -11.59
C GLY A 116 -10.24 6.37 -12.53
N GLY A 117 -11.46 6.06 -12.08
CA GLY A 117 -12.44 5.28 -12.83
C GLY A 117 -12.14 3.78 -12.88
N ARG A 118 -13.10 3.00 -13.41
CA ARG A 118 -13.01 1.52 -13.52
C ARG A 118 -11.84 1.01 -14.38
N ASN A 119 -11.32 1.85 -15.28
CA ASN A 119 -10.25 1.52 -16.22
C ASN A 119 -8.95 2.32 -15.98
N GLY A 120 -8.76 2.89 -14.78
CA GLY A 120 -7.52 3.58 -14.45
C GLY A 120 -6.32 2.62 -14.48
N LEU A 121 -5.19 3.04 -15.09
CA LEU A 121 -3.99 2.22 -15.28
C LEU A 121 -3.49 1.53 -13.99
N VAL A 122 -3.66 2.20 -12.84
CA VAL A 122 -3.22 1.70 -11.52
C VAL A 122 -4.08 0.53 -11.02
N SER A 123 -5.32 0.41 -11.51
CA SER A 123 -6.30 -0.60 -11.09
C SER A 123 -6.47 -1.75 -12.09
N LEU A 124 -5.74 -1.74 -13.22
CA LEU A 124 -5.85 -2.74 -14.28
C LEU A 124 -4.90 -3.93 -14.06
N ASN A 125 -5.35 -5.12 -14.46
CA ASN A 125 -4.58 -6.37 -14.36
C ASN A 125 -3.97 -6.78 -15.72
N ASP A 126 -2.83 -7.48 -15.64
CA ASP A 126 -2.17 -8.25 -16.69
C ASP A 126 -2.25 -7.66 -18.11
N ASN A 127 -3.05 -8.27 -18.99
CA ASN A 127 -3.13 -7.91 -20.40
C ASN A 127 -3.70 -6.51 -20.62
N LYS A 128 -4.69 -6.11 -19.81
CA LYS A 128 -5.25 -4.75 -19.88
C LYS A 128 -4.22 -3.73 -19.43
N TRP A 129 -3.48 -4.03 -18.36
CA TRP A 129 -2.39 -3.17 -17.91
C TRP A 129 -1.27 -3.05 -18.96
N LYS A 130 -0.84 -4.16 -19.57
CA LYS A 130 0.18 -4.17 -20.63
C LYS A 130 -0.25 -3.32 -21.83
N ALA A 131 -1.50 -3.45 -22.27
CA ALA A 131 -2.05 -2.66 -23.37
C ALA A 131 -2.08 -1.16 -23.05
N HIS A 132 -2.61 -0.79 -21.87
CA HIS A 132 -2.65 0.60 -21.42
C HIS A 132 -1.25 1.19 -21.23
N ARG A 133 -0.30 0.45 -20.65
CA ARG A 133 1.10 0.87 -20.51
C ARG A 133 1.77 1.09 -21.87
N ARG A 134 1.49 0.23 -22.87
CA ARG A 134 2.02 0.40 -24.23
C ARG A 134 1.47 1.64 -24.92
N MET A 135 0.22 2.03 -24.66
CA MET A 135 -0.35 3.28 -25.17
C MET A 135 0.30 4.49 -24.49
N MET A 136 0.41 4.48 -23.17
CA MET A 136 1.06 5.57 -22.41
C MET A 136 2.54 5.73 -22.78
N SER A 137 3.29 4.63 -22.90
CA SER A 137 4.69 4.68 -23.30
C SER A 137 4.90 5.28 -24.70
N ARG A 138 3.92 5.13 -25.60
CA ARG A 138 3.95 5.78 -26.92
C ARG A 138 3.64 7.27 -26.82
N ALA A 139 2.65 7.67 -26.02
CA ALA A 139 2.34 9.08 -25.78
C ALA A 139 3.51 9.86 -25.14
N PHE A 140 4.29 9.21 -24.27
CA PHE A 140 5.49 9.79 -23.64
C PHE A 140 6.79 9.42 -24.38
N HIS A 141 6.72 9.14 -25.69
CA HIS A 141 7.93 8.98 -26.49
C HIS A 141 8.63 10.33 -26.70
N TYR A 142 9.95 10.30 -26.94
CA TYR A 142 10.80 11.49 -27.01
C TYR A 142 10.27 12.56 -27.98
N ASP A 143 9.80 12.15 -29.16
CA ASP A 143 9.28 13.06 -30.18
C ASP A 143 8.03 13.83 -29.69
N HIS A 144 7.15 13.16 -28.95
CA HIS A 144 5.98 13.79 -28.36
C HIS A 144 6.34 14.69 -27.17
N LEU A 145 7.31 14.28 -26.36
CA LEU A 145 7.82 15.08 -25.24
C LEU A 145 8.42 16.40 -25.71
N ARG A 146 9.22 16.38 -26.78
CA ARG A 146 9.83 17.60 -27.34
C ARG A 146 8.78 18.62 -27.74
N ASN A 147 7.71 18.17 -28.39
CA ASN A 147 6.60 19.05 -28.78
C ASN A 147 5.85 19.58 -27.55
N MET A 148 5.60 18.72 -26.55
CA MET A 148 4.93 19.11 -25.30
C MET A 148 5.73 20.11 -24.46
N THR A 149 7.07 20.06 -24.49
CA THR A 149 7.93 21.03 -23.76
C THR A 149 7.73 22.46 -24.25
N ALA A 150 7.54 22.67 -25.56
CA ALA A 150 7.26 23.99 -26.11
C ALA A 150 5.93 24.56 -25.60
N ASP A 151 4.88 23.73 -25.58
CA ASP A 151 3.56 24.11 -25.05
C ASP A 151 3.59 24.36 -23.54
N MET A 152 4.27 23.50 -22.78
CA MET A 152 4.46 23.68 -21.33
C MET A 152 5.18 24.99 -21.02
N SER A 153 6.23 25.33 -21.78
CA SER A 153 6.95 26.59 -21.62
C SER A 153 6.03 27.78 -21.88
N ARG A 154 5.23 27.73 -22.95
CA ARG A 154 4.25 28.77 -23.26
C ARG A 154 3.22 28.97 -22.15
N LEU A 155 2.71 27.88 -21.57
CA LEU A 155 1.77 27.93 -20.45
C LEU A 155 2.43 28.49 -19.19
N ALA A 156 3.67 28.12 -18.91
CA ALA A 156 4.44 28.68 -17.80
C ALA A 156 4.60 30.20 -17.93
N TYR A 157 4.97 30.70 -19.12
CA TYR A 157 5.08 32.14 -19.35
C TYR A 157 3.76 32.88 -19.15
N ARG A 158 2.65 32.32 -19.66
CA ARG A 158 1.31 32.89 -19.44
C ARG A 158 0.91 32.91 -17.97
N PHE A 159 1.25 31.85 -17.24
CA PHE A 159 0.99 31.77 -15.80
C PHE A 159 1.76 32.85 -15.04
N VAL A 160 3.05 33.02 -15.32
CA VAL A 160 3.88 34.09 -14.73
C VAL A 160 3.33 35.47 -15.05
N GLN A 161 2.94 35.72 -16.30
CA GLN A 161 2.31 37.00 -16.69
C GLN A 161 1.04 37.28 -15.90
N SER A 162 0.18 36.27 -15.73
CA SER A 162 -1.06 36.41 -14.95
C SER A 162 -0.81 36.69 -13.47
N LEU A 163 0.29 36.16 -12.92
CA LEU A 163 0.71 36.46 -11.55
C LEU A 163 1.22 37.91 -11.43
N HIS A 164 2.00 38.38 -12.41
CA HIS A 164 2.49 39.76 -12.43
C HIS A 164 1.35 40.78 -12.49
N THR A 165 0.39 40.57 -13.39
CA THR A 165 -0.77 41.46 -13.53
C THR A 165 -1.62 41.50 -12.25
N LYS A 166 -1.75 40.36 -11.53
CA LYS A 166 -2.45 40.33 -10.25
C LYS A 166 -1.66 41.01 -9.12
N ALA A 167 -0.33 40.98 -9.18
CA ALA A 167 0.52 41.64 -8.21
C ALA A 167 0.55 43.17 -8.38
N GLU A 168 0.36 43.68 -9.60
CA GLU A 168 0.27 45.13 -9.87
C GLU A 168 -1.13 45.71 -9.67
N ALA A 169 -2.17 44.86 -9.67
CA ALA A 169 -3.57 45.27 -9.50
C ALA A 169 -4.08 45.21 -8.05
N GLY A 170 -3.27 44.74 -7.10
CA GLY A 170 -3.54 44.73 -5.65
C GLY A 170 -2.63 45.68 -4.91
#